data_AF-A0A2T3E8L0-F1
#
_entry.id   AF-A0A2T3E8L0-F1
#
_cell.length_a   1.000
_cell.length_b   1.000
_cell.length_c   1.000
_cell.angle_alpha   90.00
_cell.angle_beta   90.00
_cell.angle_gamma   90.00
#
_symmetry.space_group_name_H-M   'P 1'
#
loop_
_entity.id
_entity.type
_entity.pdbx_description
1 polymer ?
#
loop_
_entity_poly.entity_id
_entity_poly.type
_entity_poly.pdbx_seq_one_letter_code
_entity_poly.pdbx_strand_id
1 'polypeptide(L)'
;MPQPAITDAANLPIRSITMADLPTLLALYRHLNVEDPVLELQLAQSRLAEILAHPGMTILAAFDGDMAVSSVTLVVIPNLTRGGAPYALIENVVTHADYRQRGLAGTVIRAAIANAWERHCYKVMLLTGSKNPATLRFYANCGFKQDKTGFQVRRPA
;
A
#
# COMPACT_ATOMS: atom_id res chain seq x y z
N MET A 1 -8.95 -41.83 4.95
CA MET A 1 -8.16 -41.20 3.87
C MET A 1 -8.04 -39.73 4.20
N PRO A 2 -6.84 -39.18 4.42
CA PRO A 2 -6.71 -37.75 4.66
C PRO A 2 -6.88 -37.00 3.34
N GLN A 3 -7.79 -36.04 3.35
CA GLN A 3 -8.05 -35.12 2.25
C GLN A 3 -6.80 -34.23 2.03
N PRO A 4 -6.41 -33.93 0.78
CA PRO A 4 -5.24 -33.09 0.54
C PRO A 4 -5.51 -31.69 1.10
N ALA A 5 -4.60 -31.22 1.96
CA ALA A 5 -4.57 -29.82 2.36
C ALA A 5 -4.24 -28.99 1.12
N ILE A 6 -5.24 -28.28 0.59
CA ILE A 6 -5.01 -27.16 -0.31
C ILE A 6 -4.38 -26.09 0.56
N THR A 7 -3.06 -25.92 0.47
CA THR A 7 -2.37 -24.75 1.00
C THR A 7 -2.82 -23.54 0.19
N ASP A 8 -3.89 -22.92 0.67
CA ASP A 8 -4.44 -21.71 0.06
C ASP A 8 -3.41 -20.59 0.25
N ALA A 9 -2.73 -20.18 -0.83
CA ALA A 9 -1.76 -19.09 -0.83
C ALA A 9 -2.39 -17.71 -0.52
N ALA A 10 -3.68 -17.67 -0.15
CA ALA A 10 -4.52 -16.50 -0.06
C ALA A 10 -4.66 -15.91 1.35
N ASN A 11 -4.16 -16.55 2.42
CA ASN A 11 -4.43 -16.13 3.80
C ASN A 11 -3.19 -15.67 4.57
N LEU A 12 -2.31 -14.90 3.92
CA LEU A 12 -1.20 -14.25 4.60
C LEU A 12 -1.73 -13.18 5.59
N PRO A 13 -1.23 -13.13 6.83
CA PRO A 13 -1.64 -12.13 7.80
C PRO A 13 -1.34 -10.72 7.28
N ILE A 14 -2.34 -9.84 7.42
CA ILE A 14 -2.22 -8.42 7.10
C ILE A 14 -2.21 -7.62 8.39
N ARG A 15 -1.19 -6.80 8.57
CA ARG A 15 -1.06 -5.91 9.73
C ARG A 15 -0.32 -4.63 9.36
N SER A 16 -0.39 -3.65 10.26
CA SER A 16 0.46 -2.47 10.17
C SER A 16 1.93 -2.84 10.37
N ILE A 17 2.79 -2.15 9.63
CA ILE A 17 4.23 -2.14 9.83
C ILE A 17 4.56 -1.53 11.20
N THR A 18 5.58 -2.08 11.84
CA THR A 18 6.24 -1.57 13.04
C THR A 18 7.69 -1.20 12.72
N MET A 19 8.39 -0.59 13.68
CA MET A 19 9.81 -0.27 13.50
C MET A 19 10.68 -1.52 13.22
N ALA A 20 10.31 -2.67 13.78
CA ALA A 20 11.04 -3.93 13.57
C ALA A 20 10.97 -4.44 12.12
N ASP A 21 9.94 -4.02 11.37
CA ASP A 21 9.73 -4.46 9.99
C ASP A 21 10.51 -3.63 8.96
N LEU A 22 11.29 -2.63 9.39
CA LEU A 22 12.05 -1.75 8.49
C LEU A 22 12.91 -2.53 7.47
N PRO A 23 13.69 -3.56 7.86
CA PRO A 23 14.54 -4.28 6.91
C PRO A 23 13.73 -4.95 5.79
N THR A 24 12.62 -5.61 6.14
CA THR A 24 11.78 -6.29 5.14
C THR A 24 10.99 -5.30 4.28
N LEU A 25 10.55 -4.18 4.85
CA LEU A 25 9.88 -3.14 4.09
C LEU A 25 10.81 -2.48 3.06
N LEU A 26 12.05 -2.19 3.44
CA LEU A 26 13.05 -1.65 2.51
C LEU A 26 13.37 -2.64 1.39
N ALA A 27 13.51 -3.94 1.71
CA ALA A 27 13.69 -4.99 0.72
C ALA A 27 12.51 -5.05 -0.25
N LEU A 28 11.27 -4.98 0.25
CA LEU A 28 10.06 -4.96 -0.57
C LEU A 28 10.01 -3.74 -1.51
N TYR A 29 10.41 -2.54 -1.05
CA TYR A 29 10.42 -1.34 -1.88
C TYR A 29 11.41 -1.39 -3.04
N ARG A 30 12.42 -2.28 -3.01
CA ARG A 30 13.27 -2.55 -4.18
C ARG A 30 12.49 -3.11 -5.37
N HIS A 31 11.35 -3.75 -5.14
CA HIS A 31 10.45 -4.22 -6.19
C HIS A 31 9.50 -3.15 -6.73
N LEU A 32 9.42 -1.98 -6.06
CA LEU A 32 8.61 -0.85 -6.49
C LEU A 32 9.40 0.01 -7.48
N ASN A 33 10.59 0.46 -7.07
CA ASN A 33 11.49 1.29 -7.86
C ASN A 33 12.90 0.70 -7.84
N VAL A 34 13.27 0.00 -8.92
CA VAL A 34 14.58 -0.68 -9.02
C VAL A 34 15.75 0.31 -9.12
N GLU A 35 15.49 1.55 -9.53
CA GLU A 35 16.53 2.58 -9.71
C GLU A 35 16.75 3.46 -8.47
N ASP A 36 15.93 3.33 -7.43
CA ASP A 36 16.11 4.17 -6.23
C ASP A 36 17.46 3.87 -5.57
N PRO A 37 18.15 4.87 -4.99
CA PRO A 37 19.36 4.61 -4.22
C PRO A 37 19.05 3.79 -2.97
N VAL A 38 20.05 3.05 -2.48
CA VAL A 38 19.95 2.41 -1.16
C VAL A 38 19.89 3.50 -0.10
N LEU A 39 18.84 3.47 0.72
CA LEU A 39 18.70 4.37 1.86
C LEU A 39 19.74 4.04 2.92
N GLU A 40 20.44 5.06 3.39
CA GLU A 40 21.26 4.99 4.59
C GLU A 40 20.38 4.61 5.80
N LEU A 41 20.87 3.74 6.67
CA LEU A 41 20.03 3.06 7.67
C LEU A 41 19.46 4.05 8.69
N GLN A 42 20.25 5.01 9.16
CA GLN A 42 19.83 5.99 10.15
C GLN A 42 18.76 6.91 9.54
N LEU A 43 18.93 7.31 8.28
CA LEU A 43 17.91 8.04 7.54
C LEU A 43 16.62 7.22 7.39
N ALA A 44 16.71 5.93 7.05
CA ALA A 44 15.54 5.06 6.90
C ALA A 44 14.78 4.88 8.23
N GLN A 45 15.50 4.68 9.34
CA GLN A 45 14.93 4.60 10.69
C GLN A 45 14.22 5.90 11.08
N SER A 46 14.86 7.05 10.85
CA SER A 46 14.27 8.36 11.11
C SER A 46 12.99 8.57 10.30
N ARG A 47 12.98 8.23 9.01
CA ARG A 47 11.80 8.38 8.14
C ARG A 47 10.67 7.44 8.54
N LEU A 48 10.97 6.18 8.88
CA LEU A 48 9.92 5.28 9.37
C LEU A 48 9.35 5.74 10.71
N ALA A 49 10.18 6.29 11.61
CA ALA A 49 9.69 6.84 12.88
C ALA A 49 8.71 8.00 12.64
N GLU A 50 9.04 8.92 11.72
CA GLU A 50 8.14 10.01 11.31
C GLU A 50 6.83 9.48 10.73
N ILE A 51 6.89 8.46 9.84
CA ILE A 51 5.69 7.83 9.26
C ILE A 51 4.81 7.20 10.34
N LEU A 52 5.39 6.44 11.27
CA LEU A 52 4.65 5.77 12.34
C LEU A 52 4.02 6.77 13.32
N ALA A 53 4.64 7.94 13.50
CA ALA A 53 4.12 9.01 14.33
C ALA A 53 3.11 9.93 13.59
N HIS A 54 3.04 9.88 12.27
CA HIS A 54 2.23 10.81 11.48
C HIS A 54 0.72 10.50 11.63
N PRO A 55 -0.09 11.42 12.17
CA PRO A 55 -1.52 11.21 12.30
C PRO A 55 -2.17 10.94 10.94
N GLY A 56 -2.95 9.86 10.86
CA GLY A 56 -3.64 9.48 9.62
C GLY A 56 -2.81 8.63 8.64
N MET A 57 -1.50 8.48 8.82
CA MET A 57 -0.68 7.60 7.97
C MET A 57 -0.62 6.18 8.53
N THR A 58 -0.70 5.17 7.67
CA THR A 58 -0.56 3.77 8.06
C THR A 58 0.01 2.97 6.88
N ILE A 59 1.08 2.22 7.11
CA ILE A 59 1.58 1.24 6.12
C ILE A 59 1.04 -0.13 6.53
N LEU A 60 0.21 -0.72 5.68
CA LEU A 60 -0.28 -2.09 5.85
C LEU A 60 0.55 -3.02 4.96
N ALA A 61 0.87 -4.21 5.46
CA ALA A 61 1.55 -5.23 4.67
C ALA A 61 0.99 -6.63 4.94
N ALA A 62 1.03 -7.47 3.90
CA ALA A 62 0.84 -8.91 3.97
C ALA A 62 2.20 -9.58 4.22
N PHE A 63 2.23 -10.53 5.16
CA PHE A 63 3.47 -11.17 5.61
C PHE A 63 3.48 -12.68 5.31
N ASP A 64 4.58 -13.16 4.74
CA ASP A 64 4.93 -14.57 4.69
C ASP A 64 6.04 -14.83 5.71
N GLY A 65 5.65 -15.36 6.88
CA GLY A 65 6.51 -15.34 8.07
C GLY A 65 6.84 -13.90 8.50
N ASP A 66 8.12 -13.58 8.60
CA ASP A 66 8.61 -12.22 8.92
C ASP A 66 8.83 -11.35 7.67
N MET A 67 8.59 -11.89 6.47
CA MET A 67 8.83 -11.18 5.21
C MET A 67 7.57 -10.44 4.76
N ALA A 68 7.64 -9.12 4.64
CA ALA A 68 6.62 -8.32 3.97
C ALA A 68 6.66 -8.60 2.45
N VAL A 69 5.58 -9.15 1.91
CA VAL A 69 5.50 -9.57 0.49
C VAL A 69 4.59 -8.69 -0.34
N SER A 70 3.70 -7.92 0.28
CA SER A 70 2.93 -6.88 -0.38
C SER A 70 2.62 -5.78 0.62
N SER A 71 2.70 -4.52 0.21
CA SER A 71 2.38 -3.39 1.07
C SER A 71 1.58 -2.30 0.36
N VAL A 72 0.98 -1.45 1.18
CA VAL A 72 0.26 -0.24 0.76
C VAL A 72 0.38 0.82 1.85
N THR A 73 0.60 2.08 1.45
CA THR A 73 0.52 3.23 2.34
C THR A 73 -0.87 3.85 2.23
N LEU A 74 -1.59 3.94 3.35
CA LEU A 74 -2.82 4.70 3.50
C LEU A 74 -2.51 6.05 4.16
N VAL A 75 -3.05 7.14 3.61
CA VAL A 75 -2.96 8.48 4.20
C VAL A 75 -4.35 9.07 4.33
N VAL A 76 -4.84 9.20 5.56
CA VAL A 76 -6.12 9.84 5.89
C VAL A 76 -5.89 11.32 6.18
N ILE A 77 -6.64 12.17 5.48
CA ILE A 77 -6.44 13.61 5.46
C ILE A 77 -7.73 14.30 5.98
N PRO A 78 -7.63 15.11 7.05
CA PRO A 78 -8.73 15.95 7.51
C PRO A 78 -9.18 16.93 6.42
N ASN A 79 -10.46 17.29 6.42
CA ASN A 79 -11.05 18.07 5.34
C ASN A 79 -12.24 18.88 5.86
N LEU A 80 -12.50 20.05 5.27
CA LEU A 80 -13.65 20.91 5.61
C LEU A 80 -14.81 20.77 4.61
N THR A 81 -14.55 20.25 3.41
CA THR A 81 -15.60 20.01 2.41
C THR A 81 -16.43 18.78 2.77
N ARG A 82 -17.56 18.55 2.06
CA ARG A 82 -18.39 17.35 2.25
C ARG A 82 -18.80 17.12 3.72
N GLY A 83 -19.15 18.20 4.41
CA GLY A 83 -19.58 18.16 5.82
C GLY A 83 -18.46 17.84 6.81
N GLY A 84 -17.21 18.13 6.47
CA GLY A 84 -16.06 17.87 7.36
C GLY A 84 -15.53 16.43 7.30
N ALA A 85 -16.10 15.57 6.44
CA ALA A 85 -15.65 14.19 6.31
C ALA A 85 -14.23 14.14 5.71
N PRO A 86 -13.29 13.36 6.30
CA PRO A 86 -11.95 13.19 5.76
C PRO A 86 -11.97 12.48 4.41
N TYR A 87 -10.83 12.44 3.73
CA TYR A 87 -10.61 11.58 2.57
C TYR A 87 -9.26 10.88 2.69
N ALA A 88 -9.04 9.82 1.93
CA ALA A 88 -7.78 9.11 1.96
C ALA A 88 -7.08 9.04 0.60
N LEU A 89 -5.76 8.87 0.65
CA LEU A 89 -4.91 8.52 -0.47
C LEU A 89 -4.32 7.12 -0.24
N ILE A 90 -4.18 6.36 -1.32
CA ILE A 90 -3.33 5.18 -1.37
C ILE A 90 -2.07 5.50 -2.15
N GLU A 91 -0.92 5.18 -1.57
CA GLU A 91 0.41 5.38 -2.13
C GLU A 91 1.27 4.11 -2.01
N ASN A 92 2.35 4.07 -2.80
CA ASN A 92 3.43 3.08 -2.70
C ASN A 92 2.97 1.60 -2.66
N VAL A 93 1.96 1.25 -3.47
CA VAL A 93 1.51 -0.14 -3.60
C VAL A 93 2.60 -0.97 -4.26
N VAL A 94 3.04 -2.04 -3.59
CA VAL A 94 4.03 -2.97 -4.12
C VAL A 94 3.73 -4.40 -3.71
N THR A 95 4.09 -5.34 -4.58
CA THR A 95 4.14 -6.77 -4.30
C THR A 95 5.47 -7.32 -4.79
N HIS A 96 6.12 -8.11 -3.94
CA HIS A 96 7.34 -8.84 -4.26
C HIS A 96 7.17 -9.63 -5.55
N ALA A 97 8.18 -9.65 -6.41
CA ALA A 97 8.08 -10.21 -7.77
C ALA A 97 7.53 -11.65 -7.78
N ASP A 98 8.07 -12.52 -6.93
CA ASP A 98 7.68 -13.94 -6.82
C ASP A 98 6.28 -14.15 -6.22
N TYR A 99 5.70 -13.12 -5.59
CA TYR A 99 4.38 -13.15 -4.95
C TYR A 99 3.30 -12.44 -5.78
N ARG A 100 3.64 -11.92 -6.97
CA ARG A 100 2.69 -11.26 -7.88
C ARG A 100 1.66 -12.27 -8.43
N GLN A 101 0.53 -11.74 -8.89
CA GLN A 101 -0.58 -12.52 -9.45
C GLN A 101 -1.25 -13.51 -8.48
N ARG A 102 -0.99 -13.39 -7.16
CA ARG A 102 -1.63 -14.18 -6.09
C ARG A 102 -2.75 -13.44 -5.34
N GLY A 103 -3.18 -12.27 -5.84
CA GLY A 103 -4.25 -11.46 -5.23
C GLY A 103 -3.85 -10.59 -4.03
N LEU A 104 -2.61 -10.71 -3.52
CA LEU A 104 -2.14 -10.04 -2.29
C LEU A 104 -2.29 -8.51 -2.32
N ALA A 105 -1.88 -7.86 -3.42
CA ALA A 105 -2.02 -6.41 -3.60
C ALA A 105 -3.49 -5.95 -3.43
N GLY A 106 -4.42 -6.71 -4.00
CA GLY A 106 -5.84 -6.41 -3.89
C GLY A 106 -6.35 -6.60 -2.45
N THR A 107 -5.85 -7.60 -1.74
CA THR A 107 -6.21 -7.83 -0.34
C THR A 107 -5.71 -6.72 0.58
N VAL A 108 -4.44 -6.30 0.45
CA VAL A 108 -3.90 -5.19 1.26
C VAL A 108 -4.58 -3.85 0.92
N ILE A 109 -4.89 -3.59 -0.36
CA ILE A 109 -5.65 -2.39 -0.77
C ILE A 109 -7.05 -2.39 -0.16
N ARG A 110 -7.78 -3.52 -0.20
CA ARG A 110 -9.11 -3.60 0.40
C ARG A 110 -9.08 -3.40 1.91
N ALA A 111 -8.06 -3.91 2.60
CA ALA A 111 -7.84 -3.64 4.01
C ALA A 111 -7.60 -2.15 4.29
N ALA A 112 -6.79 -1.47 3.46
CA ALA A 112 -6.57 -0.02 3.56
C ALA A 112 -7.86 0.78 3.31
N ILE A 113 -8.66 0.38 2.31
CA ILE A 113 -9.96 1.00 2.01
C ILE A 113 -10.93 0.83 3.17
N ALA A 114 -11.01 -0.38 3.75
CA ALA A 114 -11.83 -0.63 4.94
C ALA A 114 -11.41 0.27 6.11
N ASN A 115 -10.10 0.42 6.36
CA ASN A 115 -9.61 1.30 7.41
C ASN A 115 -9.92 2.79 7.15
N ALA A 116 -9.95 3.23 5.90
CA ALA A 116 -10.41 4.57 5.54
C ALA A 116 -11.90 4.77 5.86
N TRP A 117 -12.74 3.77 5.60
CA TRP A 117 -14.17 3.80 5.92
C TRP A 117 -14.45 3.80 7.42
N GLU A 118 -13.70 3.02 8.20
CA GLU A 118 -13.75 3.05 9.67
C GLU A 118 -13.45 4.45 10.23
N ARG A 119 -12.62 5.22 9.53
CA ARG A 119 -12.28 6.62 9.86
C ARG A 119 -13.22 7.63 9.19
N HIS A 120 -14.37 7.18 8.71
CA HIS A 120 -15.41 7.98 8.06
C HIS A 120 -14.94 8.79 6.84
N CYS A 121 -13.93 8.29 6.12
CA CYS A 121 -13.53 8.93 4.86
C CYS A 121 -14.70 8.89 3.87
N TYR A 122 -14.96 9.99 3.17
CA TYR A 122 -16.02 9.99 2.13
C TYR A 122 -15.53 9.45 0.79
N LYS A 123 -14.20 9.36 0.59
CA LYS A 123 -13.57 8.76 -0.59
C LYS A 123 -12.14 8.32 -0.30
N VAL A 124 -11.64 7.40 -1.15
CA VAL A 124 -10.24 7.00 -1.25
C VAL A 124 -9.77 7.24 -2.69
N MET A 125 -8.58 7.81 -2.87
CA MET A 125 -8.01 8.12 -4.19
C MET A 125 -6.64 7.48 -4.35
N LEU A 126 -6.25 7.24 -5.60
CA LEU A 126 -4.92 6.77 -5.99
C LEU A 126 -4.54 7.41 -7.32
N LEU A 127 -3.26 7.70 -7.50
CA LEU A 127 -2.68 8.03 -8.80
C LEU A 127 -1.66 6.96 -9.19
N THR A 128 -1.68 6.54 -10.45
CA THR A 128 -0.66 5.65 -11.00
C THR A 128 -0.10 6.22 -12.29
N GLY A 129 1.23 6.18 -12.45
CA GLY A 129 1.90 6.52 -13.70
C GLY A 129 1.82 5.41 -14.76
N SER A 130 1.29 4.23 -14.41
CA SER A 130 1.20 3.10 -15.33
C SER A 130 0.16 3.36 -16.41
N LYS A 131 0.58 3.21 -17.67
CA LYS A 131 -0.32 3.18 -18.84
C LYS A 131 -0.70 1.75 -19.23
N ASN A 132 -0.20 0.73 -18.51
CA ASN A 132 -0.47 -0.66 -18.82
C ASN A 132 -1.95 -1.00 -18.50
N PRO A 133 -2.75 -1.44 -19.49
CA PRO A 133 -4.15 -1.78 -19.27
C PRO A 133 -4.38 -2.84 -18.18
N ALA A 134 -3.43 -3.75 -17.98
CA ALA A 134 -3.52 -4.76 -16.92
C ALA A 134 -3.46 -4.12 -15.52
N THR A 135 -2.59 -3.12 -15.31
CA THR A 135 -2.52 -2.36 -14.07
C THR A 135 -3.80 -1.54 -13.82
N LEU A 136 -4.34 -0.92 -14.88
CA LEU A 136 -5.59 -0.16 -14.77
C LEU A 136 -6.77 -1.07 -14.40
N ARG A 137 -6.89 -2.23 -15.05
CA ARG A 137 -7.90 -3.25 -14.70
C ARG A 137 -7.71 -3.78 -13.29
N PHE A 138 -6.47 -3.95 -12.83
CA PHE A 138 -6.19 -4.35 -11.45
C PHE A 138 -6.77 -3.35 -10.44
N TYR A 139 -6.56 -2.04 -10.62
CA TYR A 139 -7.14 -1.04 -9.72
C TYR A 139 -8.68 -1.00 -9.83
N ALA A 140 -9.23 -1.14 -11.05
CA ALA A 140 -10.68 -1.25 -11.22
C ALA A 140 -11.27 -2.44 -10.44
N ASN A 141 -10.61 -3.61 -10.48
CA ASN A 141 -11.00 -4.80 -9.73
C ASN A 141 -10.85 -4.63 -8.20
N CYS A 142 -10.08 -3.65 -7.74
CA CYS A 142 -10.01 -3.28 -6.33
C CYS A 142 -11.14 -2.32 -5.89
N GLY A 143 -12.03 -1.93 -6.80
CA GLY A 143 -13.17 -1.05 -6.53
C GLY A 143 -12.96 0.41 -6.94
N PHE A 144 -11.81 0.76 -7.53
CA PHE A 144 -11.58 2.11 -8.04
C PHE A 144 -12.33 2.36 -9.35
N LYS A 145 -12.78 3.59 -9.55
CA LYS A 145 -13.31 4.07 -10.83
C LYS A 145 -12.33 5.07 -11.43
N GLN A 146 -11.99 4.90 -12.71
CA GLN A 146 -11.11 5.82 -13.43
C GLN A 146 -11.92 7.00 -14.00
N ASP A 147 -12.48 7.83 -13.13
CA ASP A 147 -13.36 8.97 -13.48
C ASP A 147 -12.78 10.33 -13.03
N LYS A 148 -11.47 10.38 -12.75
CA LYS A 148 -10.71 11.57 -12.37
C LYS A 148 -9.45 11.71 -13.23
N THR A 149 -9.06 12.94 -13.52
CA THR A 149 -7.84 13.28 -14.26
C THR A 149 -6.72 13.64 -13.28
N GLY A 150 -5.59 12.93 -13.36
CA GLY A 150 -4.41 13.18 -12.53
C GLY A 150 -3.47 14.21 -13.14
N PHE A 151 -2.89 15.07 -12.30
CA PHE A 151 -1.86 16.04 -12.67
C PHE A 151 -0.68 15.91 -11.71
N GLN A 152 0.54 16.09 -12.21
CA GLN A 152 1.77 16.04 -11.41
C GLN A 152 2.74 17.12 -11.90
N VAL A 153 3.42 17.76 -10.95
CA VAL A 153 4.64 18.54 -11.18
C VAL A 153 5.77 17.90 -10.39
N ARG A 154 6.96 17.80 -10.96
CA ARG A 154 8.17 17.30 -10.30
C ARG A 154 9.15 18.43 -10.10
N ARG A 155 9.91 18.39 -9.01
CA ARG A 155 11.03 19.32 -8.81
C ARG A 155 12.02 19.14 -9.98
N PRO A 156 12.50 20.22 -10.62
CA PRO A 156 13.58 20.14 -11.59
C PRO A 156 14.81 19.46 -10.98
N ALA A 157 15.56 18.73 -11.80
CA ALA A 157 16.84 18.13 -11.40
C ALA A 157 17.85 19.20 -10.96
#